data_AF-A0A818IP10-F1
#
_entry.id   AF-A0A818IP10-F1
#
_cell.length_a   1.000
_cell.length_b   1.000
_cell.length_c   1.000
_cell.angle_alpha   90.00
_cell.angle_beta   90.00
_cell.angle_gamma   90.00
#
_symmetry.space_group_name_H-M   'P 1'
#
loop_
_entity.id
_entity.type
_entity.pdbx_description
1 polymer ?
#
loop_
_entity_poly.entity_id
_entity_poly.type
_entity_poly.pdbx_seq_one_letter_code
_entity_poly.pdbx_strand_id
1 'polypeptide(L)'
;MLTSFTYRSLSSLSVRRTIKYPLWNSANIRTTYSNEFTKNELLRRYNTEHSSTYFDQFRYLRHVKDAPTVPLSFGLLGLVPFAAVPLYMYSTGIYLPDLAFTQLAYSASILSYIGGIRWGTLLEESNDWKKYTYSILPSIAAWFALLMPGRWSIVWALTSLQGFAFYDVTRPGYPLWFKGLRVLLTAASSLTLLATLILSFVLPKKEATTNNAKRTM
;
A
#
# COMPACT_ATOMS: atom_id res chain seq x y z
N MET A 1 -17.53 13.23 -51.14
CA MET A 1 -17.55 14.69 -50.85
C MET A 1 -17.32 14.83 -49.35
N LEU A 2 -16.11 14.84 -48.78
CA LEU A 2 -14.94 15.74 -48.94
C LEU A 2 -15.26 17.23 -48.74
N THR A 3 -15.00 17.74 -47.53
CA THR A 3 -14.52 19.10 -47.22
C THR A 3 -13.91 19.04 -45.80
N SER A 4 -12.60 18.82 -45.64
CA SER A 4 -11.45 19.71 -45.84
C SER A 4 -10.96 20.29 -44.51
N PHE A 5 -9.85 19.70 -44.06
CA PHE A 5 -8.84 20.27 -43.17
C PHE A 5 -8.51 21.72 -43.49
N THR A 6 -8.33 22.55 -42.47
CA THR A 6 -7.48 23.74 -42.55
C THR A 6 -6.52 23.78 -41.36
N TYR A 7 -5.31 23.29 -41.60
CA TYR A 7 -4.11 23.56 -40.81
C TYR A 7 -3.79 25.05 -40.88
N ARG A 8 -3.60 25.73 -39.75
CA ARG A 8 -2.98 27.05 -39.71
C ARG A 8 -1.55 26.93 -39.20
N SER A 9 -0.65 26.88 -40.17
CA SER A 9 0.79 27.09 -40.02
C SER A 9 1.07 28.50 -39.49
N LEU A 10 1.86 28.59 -38.42
CA LEU A 10 2.59 29.80 -38.05
C LEU A 10 4.03 29.43 -37.75
N SER A 11 4.82 29.40 -38.81
CA SER A 11 6.27 29.58 -38.78
C SER A 11 6.58 31.04 -38.41
N SER A 12 7.46 31.28 -37.44
CA SER A 12 8.63 32.16 -37.59
C SER A 12 9.28 32.52 -36.25
N LEU A 13 10.58 32.78 -36.34
CA LEU A 13 11.47 33.47 -35.39
C LEU A 13 12.24 32.58 -34.39
N SER A 14 13.27 31.96 -34.96
CA SER A 14 14.52 31.63 -34.28
C SER A 14 15.16 32.88 -33.68
N VAL A 15 15.24 32.95 -32.35
CA VAL A 15 16.14 33.87 -31.64
C VAL A 15 17.22 33.03 -30.96
N ARG A 16 18.36 32.86 -31.64
CA ARG A 16 19.60 32.37 -31.02
C ARG A 16 20.16 33.47 -30.13
N ARG A 17 20.08 33.31 -28.81
CA ARG A 17 20.95 34.04 -27.87
C ARG A 17 22.14 33.14 -27.51
N THR A 18 23.29 33.46 -28.09
CA THR A 18 24.60 32.88 -27.72
C THR A 18 25.05 33.54 -26.41
N ILE A 19 24.88 32.84 -25.29
CA ILE A 19 25.45 33.25 -24.00
C ILE A 19 26.89 32.73 -23.94
N LYS A 20 27.87 33.64 -24.02
CA LYS A 20 29.29 33.34 -23.77
C LYS A 20 29.47 33.09 -22.26
N TYR A 21 29.82 31.87 -21.90
CA TYR A 21 30.28 31.54 -20.55
C TYR A 21 31.77 31.95 -20.40
N PRO A 22 32.16 32.67 -19.33
CA PRO A 22 33.56 32.91 -19.04
C PRO A 22 34.23 31.60 -18.59
N LEU A 23 35.44 31.39 -19.11
CA LEU A 23 36.29 30.23 -18.87
C LEU A 23 36.69 30.13 -17.39
N TRP A 24 36.48 28.94 -16.83
CA TRP A 24 36.84 28.56 -15.48
C TRP A 24 38.35 28.63 -15.26
N ASN A 25 38.78 29.40 -14.26
CA ASN A 25 40.07 29.20 -13.63
C ASN A 25 39.87 29.11 -12.11
N SER A 26 39.83 27.88 -11.61
CA SER A 26 39.93 27.62 -10.17
C SER A 26 40.71 26.33 -9.96
N ALA A 27 42.04 26.49 -9.98
CA ALA A 27 42.94 25.49 -9.44
C ALA A 27 42.66 25.29 -7.95
N ASN A 28 42.61 24.02 -7.55
CA ASN A 28 42.91 23.51 -6.21
C ASN A 28 42.04 24.00 -5.04
N ILE A 29 40.79 23.54 -4.97
CA ILE A 29 40.03 23.49 -3.71
C ILE A 29 40.03 22.04 -3.19
N ARG A 30 40.99 21.78 -2.30
CA ARG A 30 41.15 20.68 -1.34
C ARG A 30 39.88 19.80 -1.14
N THR A 31 39.76 18.72 -1.91
CA THR A 31 38.61 17.78 -1.93
C THR A 31 38.71 16.67 -0.86
N THR A 32 38.76 17.03 0.42
CA THR A 32 38.70 16.01 1.49
C THR A 32 37.68 16.35 2.58
N TYR A 33 37.48 17.63 2.89
CA TYR A 33 36.44 18.06 3.83
C TYR A 33 35.05 18.25 3.20
N SER A 34 34.99 18.46 1.88
CA SER A 34 33.71 18.60 1.15
C SER A 34 32.90 17.30 1.17
N ASN A 35 33.55 16.14 1.07
CA ASN A 35 32.85 14.89 0.85
C ASN A 35 32.14 14.41 2.13
N GLU A 36 32.78 14.55 3.29
CA GLU A 36 32.18 14.22 4.59
C GLU A 36 31.06 15.20 4.97
N PHE A 37 31.27 16.51 4.82
CA PHE A 37 30.24 17.51 5.11
C PHE A 37 29.02 17.37 4.19
N THR A 38 29.24 17.24 2.88
CA THR A 38 28.15 17.04 1.90
C THR A 38 27.45 15.70 2.11
N LYS A 39 28.16 14.62 2.42
CA LYS A 39 27.55 13.32 2.76
C LYS A 39 26.70 13.43 4.02
N ASN A 40 27.18 14.11 5.06
CA ASN A 40 26.43 14.31 6.29
C ASN A 40 25.20 15.20 6.08
N GLU A 41 25.25 16.22 5.23
CA GLU A 41 24.08 17.01 4.86
C GLU A 41 23.08 16.23 4.00
N LEU A 42 23.55 15.43 3.04
CA LEU A 42 22.70 14.57 2.23
C LEU A 42 22.04 13.48 3.08
N LEU A 43 22.80 12.85 3.97
CA LEU A 43 22.27 11.89 4.94
C LEU A 43 21.31 12.56 5.91
N ARG A 44 21.57 13.81 6.33
CA ARG A 44 20.66 14.57 7.19
C ARG A 44 19.37 14.90 6.45
N ARG A 45 19.43 15.41 5.20
CA ARG A 45 18.24 15.66 4.37
C ARG A 45 17.46 14.38 4.10
N TYR A 46 18.15 13.30 3.73
CA TYR A 46 17.57 11.97 3.55
C TYR A 46 16.91 11.47 4.83
N ASN A 47 17.59 11.53 5.99
CA ASN A 47 17.00 11.13 7.27
C ASN A 47 15.82 12.02 7.67
N THR A 48 15.87 13.32 7.40
CA THR A 48 14.80 14.25 7.80
C THR A 48 13.55 14.04 6.93
N GLU A 49 13.73 13.84 5.63
CA GLU A 49 12.66 13.54 4.67
C GLU A 49 12.05 12.15 4.92
N HIS A 50 12.90 11.14 5.20
CA HIS A 50 12.44 9.78 5.46
C HIS A 50 11.80 9.62 6.84
N SER A 51 12.36 10.25 7.90
CA SER A 51 11.78 10.24 9.25
C SER A 51 10.42 10.95 9.32
N SER A 52 10.25 12.06 8.58
CA SER A 52 8.95 12.75 8.48
C SER A 52 7.89 11.85 7.84
N THR A 53 8.25 11.10 6.79
CA THR A 53 7.31 10.29 6.03
C THR A 53 6.61 9.20 6.87
N TYR A 54 7.29 8.62 7.88
CA TYR A 54 6.68 7.61 8.75
C TYR A 54 5.64 8.19 9.71
N PHE A 55 5.92 9.32 10.36
CA PHE A 55 4.98 9.95 11.30
C PHE A 55 3.91 10.78 10.61
N ASP A 56 4.14 11.19 9.37
CA ASP A 56 3.17 11.94 8.56
C ASP A 56 1.96 11.09 8.17
N GLN A 57 2.06 9.75 8.20
CA GLN A 57 0.94 8.85 7.88
C GLN A 57 -0.28 9.11 8.76
N PHE A 58 -0.06 9.25 10.08
CA PHE A 58 -1.12 9.54 11.03
C PHE A 58 -1.67 10.97 10.89
N ARG A 59 -0.90 11.89 10.30
CA ARG A 59 -1.38 13.25 10.01
C ARG A 59 -2.51 13.25 8.99
N TYR A 60 -2.49 12.33 8.02
CA TYR A 60 -3.56 12.20 7.03
C TYR A 60 -4.89 11.72 7.63
N LEU A 61 -4.88 11.08 8.80
CA LEU A 61 -6.11 10.66 9.48
C LEU A 61 -7.04 11.82 9.81
N ARG A 62 -6.48 13.03 10.01
CA ARG A 62 -7.28 14.25 10.24
C ARG A 62 -8.21 14.55 9.06
N HIS A 63 -7.76 14.24 7.84
CA HIS A 63 -8.48 14.49 6.59
C HIS A 63 -9.50 13.40 6.23
N VAL A 64 -9.62 12.34 7.05
CA VAL A 64 -10.69 11.35 6.87
C VAL A 64 -12.06 11.98 7.08
N LYS A 65 -12.15 13.01 7.94
CA LYS A 65 -13.39 13.76 8.16
C LYS A 65 -13.86 14.51 6.92
N ASP A 66 -12.94 14.82 6.01
CA ASP A 66 -13.22 15.51 4.76
C ASP A 66 -13.66 14.54 3.64
N ALA A 67 -13.64 13.22 3.92
CA ALA A 67 -14.03 12.21 2.94
C ALA A 67 -15.54 12.27 2.66
N PRO A 68 -15.96 12.01 1.41
CA PRO A 68 -17.37 11.83 1.12
C PRO A 68 -17.95 10.68 1.97
N THR A 69 -19.19 10.84 2.43
CA THR A 69 -19.84 9.91 3.37
C THR A 69 -19.89 8.48 2.84
N VAL A 70 -20.17 8.32 1.54
CA VAL A 70 -20.32 7.01 0.89
C VAL A 70 -19.02 6.16 0.96
N PRO A 71 -17.86 6.60 0.43
CA PRO A 71 -16.59 5.89 0.59
C PRO A 71 -16.22 5.57 2.04
N LEU A 72 -16.48 6.49 2.96
CA LEU A 72 -16.17 6.31 4.38
C LEU A 72 -17.04 5.20 4.99
N SER A 73 -18.35 5.25 4.77
CA SER A 73 -19.30 4.24 5.27
C SER A 73 -19.00 2.85 4.71
N PHE A 74 -18.80 2.73 3.39
CA PHE A 74 -18.46 1.45 2.78
C PHE A 74 -17.09 0.93 3.22
N GLY A 75 -16.10 1.82 3.40
CA GLY A 75 -14.80 1.45 3.96
C GLY A 75 -14.91 0.87 5.37
N LEU A 76 -15.68 1.53 6.25
CA LEU A 76 -15.90 1.06 7.62
C LEU A 76 -16.71 -0.25 7.67
N LEU A 77 -17.73 -0.39 6.82
CA LEU A 77 -18.47 -1.65 6.69
C LEU A 77 -17.56 -2.80 6.23
N GLY A 78 -16.57 -2.51 5.39
CA GLY A 78 -15.54 -3.47 5.01
C GLY A 78 -14.68 -3.97 6.18
N LEU A 79 -14.66 -3.32 7.34
CA LEU A 79 -13.94 -3.80 8.52
C LEU A 79 -14.74 -4.83 9.33
N VAL A 80 -16.03 -5.00 9.07
CA VAL A 80 -16.87 -5.92 9.85
C VAL A 80 -16.37 -7.37 9.80
N PRO A 81 -16.06 -7.96 8.62
CA PRO A 81 -15.54 -9.33 8.57
C PRO A 81 -14.17 -9.48 9.24
N PHE A 82 -13.35 -8.42 9.23
CA PHE A 82 -12.06 -8.40 9.91
C PHE A 82 -12.19 -8.46 11.42
N ALA A 83 -13.07 -7.65 12.00
CA ALA A 83 -13.25 -7.57 13.45
C ALA A 83 -14.04 -8.76 14.01
N ALA A 84 -15.03 -9.26 13.26
CA ALA A 84 -15.91 -10.33 13.72
C ALA A 84 -15.16 -11.62 14.07
N VAL A 85 -14.16 -12.00 13.27
CA VAL A 85 -13.41 -13.26 13.44
C VAL A 85 -12.61 -13.33 14.75
N PRO A 86 -11.66 -12.42 15.04
CA PRO A 86 -10.91 -12.46 16.29
C PRO A 86 -11.82 -12.26 17.51
N LEU A 87 -12.88 -11.44 17.39
CA LEU A 87 -13.82 -11.22 18.49
C LEU A 87 -14.59 -12.51 18.82
N TYR A 88 -15.01 -13.25 17.80
CA TYR A 88 -15.68 -14.54 17.96
C TYR A 88 -14.74 -15.59 18.57
N MET A 89 -13.50 -15.71 18.07
CA MET A 89 -12.50 -16.64 18.64
C MET A 89 -12.17 -16.30 20.10
N TYR A 90 -12.05 -15.01 20.42
CA TYR A 90 -11.83 -14.56 21.78
C TYR A 90 -13.01 -14.93 22.70
N SER A 91 -14.26 -14.70 22.25
CA SER A 91 -15.46 -15.01 23.04
C SER A 91 -15.67 -16.50 23.29
N THR A 92 -15.28 -17.35 22.32
CA THR A 92 -15.43 -18.81 22.42
C THR A 92 -14.25 -19.48 23.11
N GLY A 93 -13.11 -18.79 23.23
CA GLY A 93 -11.88 -19.33 23.83
C GLY A 93 -11.26 -20.47 23.02
N ILE A 94 -11.63 -20.64 21.75
CA ILE A 94 -11.14 -21.72 20.88
C ILE A 94 -10.64 -21.11 19.56
N TYR A 95 -9.46 -21.57 19.12
CA TYR A 95 -8.96 -21.20 17.80
C TYR A 95 -9.62 -22.05 16.71
N LEU A 96 -10.27 -21.37 15.76
CA LEU A 96 -10.99 -21.98 14.63
C LEU A 96 -10.23 -21.72 13.32
N PRO A 97 -9.48 -22.69 12.77
CA PRO A 97 -8.66 -22.49 11.57
C PRO A 97 -9.46 -22.04 10.35
N ASP A 98 -10.68 -22.58 10.17
CA ASP A 98 -11.55 -22.23 9.05
C ASP A 98 -11.96 -20.75 9.10
N LEU A 99 -12.20 -20.22 10.30
CA LEU A 99 -12.58 -18.83 10.50
C LEU A 99 -11.38 -17.89 10.33
N ALA A 100 -10.17 -18.32 10.74
CA ALA A 100 -8.95 -17.59 10.40
C ALA A 100 -8.72 -17.58 8.87
N PHE A 101 -9.05 -18.67 8.18
CA PHE A 101 -8.97 -18.74 6.72
C PHE A 101 -9.99 -17.81 6.05
N THR A 102 -11.22 -17.68 6.54
CA THR A 102 -12.18 -16.71 5.96
C THR A 102 -11.70 -15.27 6.11
N GLN A 103 -11.12 -14.91 7.26
CA GLN A 103 -10.50 -13.59 7.46
C GLN A 103 -9.33 -13.36 6.51
N LEU A 104 -8.47 -14.38 6.32
CA LEU A 104 -7.38 -14.33 5.35
C LEU A 104 -7.89 -14.16 3.91
N ALA A 105 -8.89 -14.95 3.51
CA ALA A 105 -9.51 -14.89 2.19
C ALA A 105 -10.12 -13.52 1.90
N TYR A 106 -10.78 -12.93 2.91
CA TYR A 106 -11.29 -11.58 2.83
C TYR A 106 -10.15 -10.54 2.71
N SER A 107 -9.06 -10.71 3.47
CA SER A 107 -7.86 -9.87 3.37
C SER A 107 -7.26 -9.90 1.96
N ALA A 108 -7.15 -11.09 1.36
CA ALA A 108 -6.67 -11.27 -0.01
C ALA A 108 -7.60 -10.60 -1.04
N SER A 109 -8.91 -10.69 -0.84
CA SER A 109 -9.90 -10.04 -1.71
C SER A 109 -9.78 -8.52 -1.67
N ILE A 110 -9.64 -7.94 -0.47
CA ILE A 110 -9.38 -6.50 -0.32
C ILE A 110 -8.07 -6.11 -0.99
N LEU A 111 -7.00 -6.89 -0.80
CA LEU A 111 -5.71 -6.59 -1.40
C LEU A 111 -5.76 -6.61 -2.94
N SER A 112 -6.49 -7.56 -3.53
CA SER A 112 -6.76 -7.57 -4.97
C SER A 112 -7.58 -6.35 -5.42
N TYR A 113 -8.58 -5.96 -4.64
CA TYR A 113 -9.37 -4.74 -4.90
C TYR A 113 -8.51 -3.46 -4.88
N ILE A 114 -7.49 -3.37 -4.01
CA ILE A 114 -6.51 -2.26 -4.04
C ILE A 114 -5.80 -2.19 -5.39
N GLY A 115 -5.39 -3.34 -5.93
CA GLY A 115 -4.80 -3.44 -7.25
C GLY A 115 -5.76 -2.96 -8.36
N GLY A 116 -7.04 -3.33 -8.27
CA GLY A 116 -8.08 -2.85 -9.19
C GLY A 116 -8.27 -1.33 -9.16
N ILE A 117 -8.29 -0.72 -7.96
CA ILE A 117 -8.38 0.74 -7.81
C ILE A 117 -7.22 1.44 -8.52
N ARG A 118 -5.99 0.97 -8.27
CA ARG A 118 -4.79 1.53 -8.92
C ARG A 118 -4.91 1.46 -10.43
N TRP A 119 -5.39 0.35 -10.96
CA TRP A 119 -5.52 0.15 -12.40
C TRP A 119 -6.53 1.16 -12.98
N GLY A 120 -7.66 1.33 -12.30
CA GLY A 120 -8.69 2.31 -12.68
C GLY A 120 -8.19 3.76 -12.68
N THR A 121 -7.26 4.13 -11.79
CA THR A 121 -6.68 5.50 -11.79
C THR A 121 -5.73 5.78 -12.95
N LEU A 122 -5.29 4.74 -13.68
CA LEU A 122 -4.33 4.88 -14.79
C LEU A 122 -5.02 5.03 -16.15
N LEU A 123 -6.35 5.01 -16.22
CA LEU A 123 -7.11 5.08 -17.47
C LEU A 123 -6.85 6.35 -18.28
N GLU A 124 -6.53 7.46 -17.61
CA GLU A 124 -6.22 8.75 -18.25
C GLU A 124 -4.74 8.94 -18.58
N GLU A 125 -3.85 8.05 -18.08
CA GLU A 125 -2.40 8.18 -18.24
C GLU A 125 -1.88 7.37 -19.44
N SER A 126 -0.99 7.98 -20.23
CA SER A 126 -0.38 7.34 -21.40
C SER A 126 0.49 6.13 -21.02
N ASN A 127 0.12 4.94 -21.51
CA ASN A 127 0.84 3.65 -21.59
C ASN A 127 2.10 3.42 -20.71
N ASP A 128 2.07 3.83 -19.43
CA ASP A 128 3.19 3.65 -18.51
C ASP A 128 3.13 2.25 -17.89
N TRP A 129 3.76 1.30 -18.59
CA TRP A 129 3.81 -0.11 -18.22
C TRP A 129 4.25 -0.34 -16.77
N LYS A 130 5.10 0.55 -16.20
CA LYS A 130 5.56 0.42 -14.82
C LYS A 130 4.39 0.60 -13.86
N LYS A 131 3.57 1.64 -14.05
CA LYS A 131 2.41 1.92 -13.17
C LYS A 131 1.39 0.79 -13.24
N TYR A 132 1.13 0.25 -14.44
CA TYR A 132 0.27 -0.93 -14.62
C TYR A 132 0.83 -2.16 -13.89
N THR A 133 2.14 -2.39 -13.95
CA THR A 133 2.78 -3.51 -13.24
C THR A 133 2.60 -3.40 -11.72
N TYR A 134 2.85 -2.21 -11.15
CA TYR A 134 2.64 -1.94 -9.71
C TYR A 134 1.16 -2.08 -9.27
N SER A 135 0.24 -1.98 -10.22
CA SER A 135 -1.19 -2.19 -9.99
C SER A 135 -1.56 -3.66 -9.82
N ILE A 136 -0.79 -4.58 -10.41
CA ILE A 136 -1.07 -6.03 -10.37
C ILE A 136 -0.40 -6.68 -9.16
N LEU A 137 0.69 -6.09 -8.65
CA LEU A 137 1.42 -6.60 -7.48
C LEU A 137 0.54 -6.91 -6.25
N PRO A 138 -0.47 -6.09 -5.87
CA PRO A 138 -1.37 -6.42 -4.77
C PRO A 138 -2.15 -7.72 -4.98
N SER A 139 -2.66 -7.97 -6.19
CA SER A 139 -3.40 -9.20 -6.51
C SER A 139 -2.48 -10.43 -6.47
N ILE A 140 -1.23 -10.30 -6.93
CA ILE A 140 -0.23 -11.38 -6.83
C ILE A 140 0.11 -11.65 -5.36
N ALA A 141 0.35 -10.61 -4.57
CA ALA A 141 0.62 -10.76 -3.14
C ALA A 141 -0.56 -11.39 -2.38
N ALA A 142 -1.79 -11.07 -2.77
CA ALA A 142 -3.00 -11.67 -2.24
C ALA A 142 -3.06 -13.18 -2.52
N TRP A 143 -2.74 -13.56 -3.76
CA TRP A 143 -2.67 -14.97 -4.14
C TRP A 143 -1.58 -15.72 -3.35
N PHE A 144 -0.39 -15.14 -3.19
CA PHE A 144 0.65 -15.71 -2.34
C PHE A 144 0.20 -15.86 -0.88
N ALA A 145 -0.56 -14.92 -0.34
CA ALA A 145 -1.10 -15.02 1.03
C ALA A 145 -1.92 -16.29 1.23
N LEU A 146 -2.73 -16.67 0.22
CA LEU A 146 -3.59 -17.86 0.26
C LEU A 146 -2.83 -19.17 0.09
N LEU A 147 -1.67 -19.14 -0.56
CA LEU A 147 -0.83 -20.33 -0.76
C LEU A 147 0.03 -20.65 0.48
N MET A 148 0.28 -19.67 1.33
CA MET A 148 1.11 -19.86 2.51
C MET A 148 0.39 -20.71 3.57
N PRO A 149 1.08 -21.67 4.20
CA PRO A 149 0.45 -22.54 5.19
C PRO A 149 0.38 -21.89 6.58
N GLY A 150 -0.74 -22.13 7.27
CA GLY A 150 -0.90 -21.82 8.69
C GLY A 150 -0.69 -20.34 9.01
N ARG A 151 0.10 -20.04 10.06
CA ARG A 151 0.31 -18.67 10.56
C ARG A 151 1.08 -17.77 9.59
N TRP A 152 1.89 -18.35 8.69
CA TRP A 152 2.67 -17.59 7.71
C TRP A 152 1.77 -16.83 6.72
N SER A 153 0.60 -17.36 6.41
CA SER A 153 -0.41 -16.68 5.59
C SER A 153 -0.86 -15.35 6.20
N ILE A 154 -1.14 -15.35 7.50
CA ILE A 154 -1.60 -14.17 8.26
C ILE A 154 -0.49 -13.12 8.29
N VAL A 155 0.75 -13.54 8.57
CA VAL A 155 1.91 -12.65 8.57
C VAL A 155 2.12 -12.02 7.19
N TRP A 156 2.03 -12.81 6.12
CA TRP A 156 2.18 -12.30 4.76
C TRP A 156 1.07 -11.33 4.35
N ALA A 157 -0.20 -11.64 4.70
CA ALA A 157 -1.32 -10.74 4.45
C ALA A 157 -1.16 -9.41 5.21
N LEU A 158 -0.73 -9.49 6.48
CA LEU A 158 -0.48 -8.33 7.33
C LEU A 158 0.61 -7.41 6.74
N THR A 159 1.77 -7.97 6.40
CA THR A 159 2.89 -7.19 5.85
C THR A 159 2.56 -6.63 4.47
N SER A 160 1.85 -7.39 3.63
CA SER A 160 1.42 -6.94 2.30
C SER A 160 0.44 -5.76 2.40
N LEU A 161 -0.57 -5.84 3.27
CA LEU A 161 -1.52 -4.74 3.48
C LEU A 161 -0.82 -3.45 3.92
N GLN A 162 0.13 -3.55 4.85
CA GLN A 162 0.91 -2.40 5.32
C GLN A 162 1.83 -1.83 4.23
N GLY A 163 2.54 -2.70 3.51
CA GLY A 163 3.46 -2.29 2.44
C GLY A 163 2.73 -1.56 1.30
N PHE A 164 1.58 -2.07 0.88
CA PHE A 164 0.79 -1.42 -0.18
C PHE A 164 0.10 -0.14 0.30
N ALA A 165 -0.32 -0.06 1.57
CA ALA A 165 -0.85 1.18 2.14
C ALA A 165 0.23 2.27 2.22
N PHE A 166 1.44 1.91 2.66
CA PHE A 166 2.59 2.81 2.67
C PHE A 166 2.89 3.34 1.26
N TYR A 167 2.84 2.44 0.26
CA TYR A 167 3.02 2.82 -1.14
C TYR A 167 1.93 3.80 -1.64
N ASP A 168 0.67 3.58 -1.30
CA ASP A 168 -0.43 4.48 -1.70
C ASP A 168 -0.30 5.87 -1.06
N VAL A 169 0.16 5.96 0.20
CA VAL A 169 0.32 7.23 0.90
C VAL A 169 1.49 8.05 0.34
N THR A 170 2.58 7.38 -0.05
CA THR A 170 3.77 8.03 -0.62
C THR A 170 3.58 8.49 -2.07
N ARG A 171 2.60 7.94 -2.80
CA ARG A 171 2.30 8.35 -4.17
C ARG A 171 1.70 9.77 -4.23
N PRO A 172 2.24 10.67 -5.07
CA PRO A 172 1.54 11.90 -5.44
C PRO A 172 0.37 11.56 -6.39
N GLY A 173 -0.74 12.29 -6.27
CA GLY A 173 -1.92 12.13 -7.15
C GLY A 173 -3.20 11.70 -6.42
N TYR A 174 -3.09 11.02 -5.28
CA TYR A 174 -4.28 10.70 -4.47
C TYR A 174 -4.73 11.88 -3.61
N PRO A 175 -6.05 12.13 -3.50
CA PRO A 175 -6.58 13.13 -2.61
C PRO A 175 -6.28 12.77 -1.14
N LEU A 176 -6.08 13.80 -0.31
CA LEU A 176 -5.64 13.62 1.09
C LEU A 176 -6.62 12.77 1.90
N TRP A 177 -7.93 12.90 1.67
CA TRP A 177 -8.95 12.09 2.33
C TRP A 177 -8.80 10.60 2.04
N PHE A 178 -8.42 10.24 0.80
CA PHE A 178 -8.22 8.85 0.39
C PHE A 178 -6.99 8.25 1.06
N LYS A 179 -5.89 9.02 1.15
CA LYS A 179 -4.69 8.61 1.89
C LYS A 179 -5.00 8.37 3.37
N GLY A 180 -5.75 9.28 4.00
CA GLY A 180 -6.21 9.12 5.38
C GLY A 180 -7.06 7.86 5.55
N LEU A 181 -8.03 7.64 4.65
CA LEU A 181 -8.91 6.47 4.69
C LEU A 181 -8.10 5.17 4.56
N ARG A 182 -7.10 5.12 3.66
CA ARG A 182 -6.20 3.98 3.52
C ARG A 182 -5.48 3.66 4.83
N VAL A 183 -4.90 4.66 5.49
CA VAL A 183 -4.20 4.48 6.78
C VAL A 183 -5.16 3.96 7.86
N LEU A 184 -6.38 4.51 7.95
CA LEU A 184 -7.37 4.08 8.94
C LEU A 184 -7.76 2.61 8.74
N LEU A 185 -8.13 2.24 7.51
CA LEU A 185 -8.59 0.89 7.19
C LEU A 185 -7.46 -0.13 7.39
N THR A 186 -6.24 0.17 6.93
CA THR A 186 -5.13 -0.77 7.08
C THR A 186 -4.64 -0.89 8.52
N ALA A 187 -4.70 0.18 9.32
CA ALA A 187 -4.43 0.11 10.75
C ALA A 187 -5.45 -0.79 11.46
N ALA A 188 -6.75 -0.58 11.21
CA ALA A 188 -7.81 -1.39 11.80
C ALA A 188 -7.71 -2.86 11.38
N SER A 189 -7.57 -3.15 10.07
CA SER A 189 -7.36 -4.51 9.57
C SER A 189 -6.10 -5.14 10.16
N SER A 190 -5.00 -4.40 10.28
CA SER A 190 -3.75 -4.91 10.86
C SER A 190 -3.92 -5.31 12.32
N LEU A 191 -4.62 -4.51 13.12
CA LEU A 191 -4.89 -4.84 14.52
C LEU A 191 -5.72 -6.13 14.65
N THR A 192 -6.73 -6.31 13.80
CA THR A 192 -7.57 -7.53 13.83
C THR A 192 -6.80 -8.78 13.37
N LEU A 193 -5.94 -8.68 12.36
CA LEU A 193 -5.08 -9.77 11.92
C LEU A 193 -4.02 -10.12 12.97
N LEU A 194 -3.43 -9.11 13.62
CA LEU A 194 -2.52 -9.30 14.75
C LEU A 194 -3.22 -9.99 15.92
N ALA A 195 -4.44 -9.58 16.27
CA ALA A 195 -5.23 -10.26 17.30
C ALA A 195 -5.44 -11.73 16.94
N THR A 196 -5.81 -12.03 15.70
CA THR A 196 -6.01 -13.41 15.22
C THR A 196 -4.72 -14.23 15.28
N LEU A 197 -3.59 -13.61 14.92
CA LEU A 197 -2.27 -14.23 15.03
C LEU A 197 -1.94 -14.55 16.49
N ILE A 198 -2.17 -13.63 17.42
CA ILE A 198 -1.95 -13.83 18.86
C ILE A 198 -2.86 -14.96 19.39
N LEU A 199 -4.15 -14.94 19.04
CA LEU A 199 -5.09 -15.99 19.43
C LEU A 199 -4.69 -17.36 18.90
N SER A 200 -4.05 -17.43 17.73
CA SER A 200 -3.48 -18.67 17.20
C SER A 200 -2.38 -19.26 18.08
N PHE A 201 -1.68 -18.45 18.89
CA PHE A 201 -0.67 -18.92 19.85
C PHE A 201 -1.26 -19.24 21.22
N VAL A 202 -2.30 -18.52 21.65
CA VAL A 202 -2.83 -18.61 23.01
C VAL A 202 -3.90 -19.70 23.14
N LEU A 203 -4.79 -19.83 22.16
CA LEU A 203 -5.97 -20.68 22.29
C LEU A 203 -5.73 -22.12 21.80
N PRO A 204 -6.38 -23.12 22.43
CA PRO A 204 -6.37 -24.48 21.93
C PRO A 204 -7.04 -24.52 20.55
N LYS A 205 -6.40 -25.22 19.60
CA LYS A 205 -6.95 -25.43 18.26
C LYS A 205 -8.12 -26.41 18.37
N LYS A 206 -9.26 -26.09 17.74
CA LYS A 206 -10.35 -27.07 17.61
C LYS A 206 -9.81 -28.30 16.84
N GLU A 207 -9.70 -29.42 17.54
CA GLU A 207 -9.32 -30.68 16.91
C GLU A 207 -10.44 -31.13 15.97
N ALA A 208 -10.10 -31.37 14.71
CA ALA A 208 -11.00 -32.05 13.79
C ALA A 208 -11.15 -33.48 14.31
N THR A 209 -12.34 -33.81 14.80
CA THR A 209 -12.67 -35.12 15.37
C THR A 209 -12.41 -36.18 14.31
N THR A 210 -11.24 -36.82 14.37
CA THR A 210 -10.87 -37.88 13.43
C THR A 210 -11.57 -39.15 13.94
N ASN A 211 -12.85 -39.30 13.60
CA ASN A 211 -13.67 -40.48 13.88
C ASN A 211 -13.23 -41.70 13.03
N ASN A 212 -11.93 -42.03 13.01
CA ASN A 212 -11.41 -43.22 12.32
C ASN A 212 -11.04 -44.38 13.27
N ALA A 213 -11.24 -44.26 14.58
CA ALA A 213 -10.91 -45.31 15.55
C ALA A 213 -12.01 -46.37 15.78
N LYS A 214 -13.13 -46.34 15.04
CA LYS A 214 -14.28 -47.25 15.27
C LYS A 214 -14.71 -48.12 14.08
N ARG A 215 -13.94 -48.16 12.98
CA ARG A 215 -14.26 -48.98 11.79
C ARG A 215 -13.38 -50.22 11.58
N THR A 216 -12.52 -50.56 12.54
CA THR A 216 -11.70 -51.77 12.50
C THR A 216 -11.77 -52.50 13.85
N MET A 217 -12.95 -53.03 14.17
CA MET A 217 -13.11 -54.24 14.98
C MET A 217 -14.23 -55.06 14.36
#